data_AF-A0A978TGH0-F1
#
_entry.id   AF-A0A978TGH0-F1
#
_cell.length_a   1.000
_cell.length_b   1.000
_cell.length_c   1.000
_cell.angle_alpha   90.00
_cell.angle_beta   90.00
_cell.angle_gamma   90.00
#
_symmetry.space_group_name_H-M   'P 1'
#
loop_
_entity.id
_entity.type
_entity.pdbx_description
1 polymer ?
#
loop_
_entity_poly.entity_id
_entity_poly.type
_entity_poly.pdbx_seq_one_letter_code
_entity_poly.pdbx_strand_id
1 'polypeptide(L)'
;MTTEKLTTPIGDFEFTLGGYPTQESAQKLFDALDFQRACQAYLDFMPAMSMYSLLEGQEKGWGCKDCSDLAVAADLLSAIPLVLTGNTESVYFACNV
;
A
#
# COMPACT_ATOMS: atom_id res chain seq x y z
N MET A 1 29.87 -29.29 17.38
CA MET A 1 29.47 -28.43 16.24
C MET A 1 29.56 -27.00 16.73
N THR A 2 30.30 -26.14 16.03
CA THR A 2 30.51 -24.74 16.44
C THR A 2 29.32 -23.91 15.96
N THR A 3 28.69 -23.16 16.85
CA THR A 3 27.61 -22.21 16.52
C THR A 3 28.20 -20.80 16.50
N GLU A 4 27.94 -20.08 15.43
CA GLU A 4 28.31 -18.67 15.28
C GLU A 4 27.06 -17.81 15.46
N LYS A 5 27.19 -16.69 16.20
CA LYS A 5 26.08 -15.78 16.46
C LYS A 5 26.38 -14.41 15.86
N LEU A 6 25.41 -13.85 15.15
CA LEU A 6 25.46 -12.53 14.55
C LEU A 6 24.31 -11.67 15.07
N THR A 7 24.63 -10.55 15.72
CA THR A 7 23.64 -9.57 16.20
C THR A 7 23.51 -8.43 15.20
N THR A 8 22.28 -8.13 14.79
CA THR A 8 21.96 -7.08 13.82
C THR A 8 20.78 -6.23 14.30
N PRO A 9 20.50 -5.07 13.69
CA PRO A 9 19.32 -4.27 14.02
C PRO A 9 17.98 -4.98 13.78
N ILE A 10 17.94 -5.98 12.89
CA ILE A 10 16.74 -6.76 12.58
C ILE A 10 16.63 -8.05 13.42
N GLY A 11 17.60 -8.29 14.32
CA GLY A 11 17.60 -9.42 15.23
C GLY A 11 18.93 -10.16 15.31
N ASP A 12 18.94 -11.17 16.18
CA ASP A 12 20.03 -12.11 16.35
C ASP A 12 19.84 -13.34 15.46
N PHE A 13 20.92 -13.77 14.82
CA PHE A 13 20.96 -14.94 13.94
C PHE A 13 22.05 -15.91 14.38
N GLU A 14 21.76 -17.19 14.25
CA GLU A 14 22.67 -18.28 14.57
C GLU A 14 22.96 -19.12 13.34
N PHE A 15 24.23 -19.50 13.19
CA PHE A 15 24.75 -20.27 12.09
C PHE A 15 25.47 -21.51 12.62
N THR A 16 25.30 -22.63 11.94
CA THR A 16 25.86 -23.94 12.28
C THR A 16 26.54 -24.55 11.05
N LEU A 17 27.24 -25.67 11.21
CA LEU A 17 27.87 -26.41 10.11
C LEU A 17 28.79 -25.56 9.21
N GLY A 18 29.46 -24.55 9.79
CA GLY A 18 30.38 -23.68 9.05
C GLY A 18 29.73 -22.57 8.24
N GLY A 19 28.51 -22.14 8.61
CA GLY A 19 27.87 -20.93 8.06
C GLY A 19 26.42 -21.10 7.59
N TYR A 20 25.80 -22.25 7.79
CA TYR A 20 24.39 -22.46 7.46
C TYR A 20 23.50 -21.90 8.57
N PRO A 21 22.49 -21.07 8.24
CA PRO A 21 21.58 -20.56 9.26
C PRO A 21 20.82 -21.72 9.92
N THR A 22 20.54 -21.60 11.21
CA THR A 22 19.56 -22.46 11.86
C THR A 22 18.19 -22.29 11.20
N GLN A 23 17.30 -23.27 11.33
CA GLN A 23 15.94 -23.18 10.77
C GLN A 23 15.21 -21.92 11.26
N GLU A 24 15.38 -21.57 12.53
CA GLU A 24 14.82 -20.35 13.11
C GLU A 24 15.41 -19.08 12.47
N SER A 25 16.74 -19.04 12.28
CA SER A 25 17.41 -17.90 11.66
C SER A 25 17.01 -17.74 10.20
N ALA A 26 16.87 -18.85 9.47
CA ALA A 26 16.39 -18.84 8.09
C ALA A 26 14.97 -18.28 8.00
N GLN A 27 14.06 -18.71 8.88
CA GLN A 27 12.69 -18.18 8.90
C GLN A 27 12.67 -16.68 9.19
N LYS A 28 13.41 -16.22 10.22
CA LYS A 28 13.51 -14.79 10.54
C LYS A 28 14.03 -13.95 9.37
N LEU A 29 14.99 -14.47 8.60
CA LEU A 29 15.51 -13.79 7.41
C LEU A 29 14.44 -13.68 6.31
N PHE A 30 13.65 -14.72 6.08
CA PHE A 30 12.53 -14.66 5.13
C PHE A 30 11.43 -13.71 5.59
N ASP A 31 11.08 -13.71 6.88
CA ASP A 31 10.09 -12.78 7.43
C ASP A 31 10.55 -11.31 7.25
N ALA A 32 11.84 -11.04 7.50
CA ALA A 32 12.42 -9.72 7.29
C ALA A 32 12.43 -9.32 5.80
N LEU A 33 12.72 -10.25 4.91
CA LEU A 33 12.69 -10.02 3.46
C LEU A 33 11.26 -9.70 2.98
N ASP A 34 10.27 -10.45 3.45
CA ASP A 34 8.88 -10.23 3.09
C ASP A 34 8.35 -8.90 3.64
N PHE A 35 8.74 -8.53 4.88
CA PHE A 35 8.44 -7.21 5.43
C PHE A 35 9.00 -6.08 4.56
N GLN A 36 10.27 -6.16 4.17
CA GLN A 36 10.89 -5.14 3.32
C GLN A 36 10.20 -5.02 1.95
N ARG A 37 9.85 -6.17 1.34
CA ARG A 37 9.12 -6.21 0.07
C ARG A 37 7.71 -5.64 0.20
N ALA A 38 7.02 -5.93 1.30
CA ALA A 38 5.69 -5.38 1.58
C ALA A 38 5.74 -3.85 1.74
N CYS A 39 6.75 -3.33 2.44
CA CYS A 39 6.98 -1.88 2.55
C CYS A 39 7.20 -1.23 1.18
N GLN A 40 8.03 -1.84 0.33
CA GLN A 40 8.28 -1.32 -1.01
C GLN A 40 7.02 -1.34 -1.87
N ALA A 41 6.30 -2.46 -1.88
CA ALA A 41 5.05 -2.59 -2.62
C ALA A 41 4.01 -1.56 -2.17
N TYR A 42 3.89 -1.30 -0.86
CA TYR A 42 2.97 -0.28 -0.35
C TYR A 42 3.27 1.11 -0.93
N LEU A 43 4.55 1.49 -1.00
CA LEU A 43 4.98 2.77 -1.56
C LEU A 43 4.77 2.82 -3.08
N ASP A 44 5.15 1.75 -3.78
CA ASP A 44 5.04 1.67 -5.25
C ASP A 44 3.59 1.76 -5.71
N PHE A 45 2.66 1.14 -4.97
CA PHE A 45 1.24 1.08 -5.34
C PHE A 45 0.40 2.19 -4.70
N MET A 46 0.96 3.09 -3.90
CA MET A 46 0.21 4.20 -3.29
C MET A 46 -0.59 5.04 -4.32
N PRO A 47 -0.03 5.43 -5.49
CA PRO A 47 -0.80 6.18 -6.49
C PRO A 47 -1.92 5.36 -7.12
N ALA A 48 -1.65 4.08 -7.41
CA ALA A 48 -2.64 3.18 -8.00
C ALA A 48 -3.81 2.93 -7.03
N MET A 49 -3.51 2.72 -5.75
CA MET A 49 -4.51 2.53 -4.71
C MET A 49 -5.34 3.79 -4.46
N SER A 50 -4.74 4.98 -4.58
CA SER A 50 -5.48 6.26 -4.53
C SER A 50 -6.54 6.34 -5.63
N MET A 51 -6.16 6.02 -6.88
CA MET A 51 -7.10 5.99 -8.01
C MET A 51 -8.16 4.91 -7.84
N TYR A 52 -7.77 3.70 -7.44
CA TYR A 52 -8.73 2.63 -7.18
C TYR A 52 -9.75 3.02 -6.11
N SER A 53 -9.30 3.67 -5.03
CA SER A 53 -10.19 4.12 -3.96
C SER A 53 -11.18 5.19 -4.44
N LEU A 54 -10.78 6.04 -5.38
CA LEU A 54 -11.66 7.01 -6.01
C LEU A 54 -12.74 6.32 -6.87
N LEU A 55 -12.36 5.34 -7.70
CA LEU A 55 -13.30 4.55 -8.52
C LEU A 55 -14.29 3.77 -7.63
N GLU A 56 -13.78 3.09 -6.61
CA GLU A 56 -14.59 2.33 -5.65
C GLU A 56 -15.55 3.26 -4.87
N GLY A 57 -15.08 4.45 -4.48
CA GLY A 57 -15.90 5.46 -3.82
C GLY A 57 -17.04 5.97 -4.72
N GLN A 58 -16.79 6.14 -6.02
CA GLN A 58 -17.83 6.52 -6.99
C GLN A 58 -18.88 5.43 -7.17
N GLU A 59 -18.45 4.17 -7.29
CA GLU A 59 -19.37 3.05 -7.43
C GLU A 59 -20.25 2.88 -6.17
N LYS A 60 -19.63 2.85 -4.99
CA LYS A 60 -20.34 2.61 -3.72
C LYS A 60 -21.16 3.81 -3.26
N GLY A 61 -20.66 5.02 -3.49
CA GLY A 61 -21.27 6.26 -2.99
C GLY A 61 -22.28 6.88 -3.97
N TRP A 62 -21.97 6.87 -5.27
CA TRP A 62 -22.76 7.54 -6.31
C TRP A 62 -23.40 6.58 -7.31
N GLY A 63 -23.08 5.29 -7.25
CA GLY A 63 -23.70 4.28 -8.10
C GLY A 63 -23.17 4.25 -9.52
N CYS A 64 -22.03 4.88 -9.80
CA CYS A 64 -21.36 4.84 -11.11
C CYS A 64 -20.75 3.44 -11.33
N LYS A 65 -21.35 2.63 -12.19
CA LYS A 65 -20.96 1.22 -12.41
C LYS A 65 -20.36 0.99 -13.78
N ASP A 66 -20.83 1.73 -14.77
CA ASP A 66 -20.38 1.58 -16.15
C ASP A 66 -19.32 2.64 -16.47
N CYS A 67 -18.45 2.35 -17.44
CA CYS A 67 -17.41 3.29 -17.89
C CYS A 67 -17.97 4.55 -18.57
N SER A 68 -19.25 4.53 -18.91
CA SER A 68 -20.00 5.69 -19.42
C SER A 68 -20.61 6.55 -18.31
N ASP A 69 -20.57 6.11 -17.05
CA ASP A 69 -21.16 6.86 -15.95
C ASP A 69 -20.28 8.04 -15.56
N LEU A 70 -20.91 9.21 -15.48
CA LEU A 70 -20.28 10.46 -15.10
C LEU A 70 -20.70 10.85 -13.68
N ALA A 71 -19.73 10.88 -12.78
CA ALA A 71 -19.90 11.48 -11.46
C ALA A 71 -19.69 12.99 -11.56
N VAL A 72 -20.71 13.79 -11.23
CA VAL A 72 -20.62 15.25 -11.22
C VAL A 72 -20.88 15.77 -9.81
N ALA A 73 -19.93 16.53 -9.27
CA ALA A 73 -20.16 17.27 -8.04
C ALA A 73 -21.03 18.49 -8.36
N ALA A 74 -22.32 18.44 -8.01
CA ALA A 74 -23.27 19.51 -8.30
C ALA A 74 -22.92 20.82 -7.58
N ASP A 75 -22.37 20.70 -6.37
CA ASP A 75 -21.84 21.81 -5.58
C ASP A 75 -20.31 21.86 -5.62
N LEU A 76 -19.74 23.03 -5.33
CA LEU A 76 -18.30 23.18 -5.16
C LEU A 76 -17.81 22.35 -3.97
N LEU A 77 -16.59 21.81 -4.10
CA LEU A 77 -15.97 21.10 -2.99
C LEU A 77 -15.75 22.04 -1.80
N SER A 78 -15.77 21.48 -0.60
CA SER A 78 -15.53 22.20 0.64
C SER A 78 -14.14 21.86 1.21
N ALA A 79 -13.70 22.63 2.21
CA ALA A 79 -12.48 22.32 2.95
C ALA A 79 -12.54 21.01 3.75
N ILE A 80 -13.74 20.42 3.89
CA ILE A 80 -13.91 19.05 4.41
C ILE A 80 -13.66 18.10 3.24
N PRO A 81 -12.57 17.30 3.28
CA PRO A 81 -12.13 16.57 2.10
C PRO A 81 -13.02 15.35 1.84
N LEU A 82 -13.74 15.38 0.72
CA LEU A 82 -14.26 14.17 0.08
C LEU A 82 -13.26 13.60 -0.94
N VAL A 83 -12.48 14.48 -1.57
CA VAL A 83 -11.43 14.16 -2.53
C VAL A 83 -10.12 14.79 -2.04
N LEU A 84 -9.01 14.06 -2.17
CA LEU A 84 -7.70 14.55 -1.75
C LEU A 84 -7.33 15.83 -2.52
N THR A 85 -7.07 16.91 -1.79
CA THR A 85 -6.64 18.22 -2.35
C THR A 85 -7.58 18.81 -3.41
N GLY A 86 -8.89 18.57 -3.29
CA GLY A 86 -9.88 19.15 -4.21
C GLY A 86 -9.92 20.68 -4.16
N ASN A 87 -10.01 21.33 -5.33
CA ASN A 87 -10.19 22.77 -5.43
C ASN A 87 -11.63 23.16 -5.04
N THR A 88 -11.79 24.28 -4.34
CA THR A 88 -13.09 24.76 -3.83
C THR A 88 -13.76 25.82 -4.70
N GLU A 89 -13.17 26.12 -5.87
CA GLU A 89 -13.62 27.20 -6.77
C GLU A 89 -14.09 26.68 -8.14
N SER A 90 -13.78 25.43 -8.47
CA SER A 90 -14.12 24.79 -9.75
C SER A 90 -15.02 23.58 -9.53
N VAL A 91 -15.96 23.37 -10.47
CA VAL A 91 -16.79 22.18 -10.53
C VAL A 91 -15.97 21.00 -11.04
N TYR A 92 -16.15 19.83 -10.41
CA TYR A 92 -15.47 18.60 -10.80
C TYR A 92 -16.45 17.61 -11.44
N PHE A 93 -15.98 16.93 -12.47
CA PHE A 93 -16.55 15.67 -12.93
C PHE A 93 -15.46 14.61 -12.97
N ALA A 94 -15.85 13.35 -12.85
CA ALA A 94 -14.98 12.20 -13.03
C ALA A 94 -15.76 11.06 -13.70
N CYS A 95 -15.05 10.21 -14.42
CA CYS A 95 -15.61 9.01 -15.05
C CYS A 95 -14.96 7.76 -14.47
N ASN A 96 -15.75 6.69 -14.36
CA ASN A 96 -15.20 5.35 -14.18
C ASN A 96 -14.66 4.84 -15.53
N VAL A 97 -13.66 3.96 -15.48
CA VAL A 97 -13.03 3.33 -16.66
C VAL A 97 -13.42 1.86 -16.74
#